data_AF-A0A937ZQK7-F1
#
_entry.id   AF-A0A937ZQK7-F1
#
_cell.length_a   1.000
_cell.length_b   1.000
_cell.length_c   1.000
_cell.angle_alpha   90.00
_cell.angle_beta   90.00
_cell.angle_gamma   90.00
#
_symmetry.space_group_name_H-M   'P 1'
#
loop_
_entity.id
_entity.type
_entity.pdbx_description
1 polymer ?
#
loop_
_entity_poly.entity_id
_entity_poly.type
_entity_poly.pdbx_seq_one_letter_code
_entity_poly.pdbx_strand_id
1 'polypeptide(L)' 'MTPAARIAASIDLLADILRGAAPADALARDWFARRRYAGGGDRRAIRARVWDTLRR' A
#
# COMPACT_ATOMS: atom_id res chain seq x y z
N MET A 1 -8.72 10.59 2.43
CA MET A 1 -7.42 10.78 1.73
C MET A 1 -7.67 11.36 0.34
N THR A 2 -6.87 12.33 -0.12
CA THR A 2 -6.99 12.87 -1.49
C THR A 2 -6.50 11.85 -2.52
N PRO A 3 -6.91 11.95 -3.80
CA PRO A 3 -6.38 11.08 -4.87
C PRO A 3 -4.85 11.06 -4.93
N ALA A 4 -4.20 12.22 -4.85
CA ALA A 4 -2.74 12.34 -4.83
C ALA A 4 -2.10 11.62 -3.63
N ALA A 5 -2.68 11.76 -2.43
CA ALA A 5 -2.19 11.06 -1.25
C ALA A 5 -2.32 9.53 -1.39
N ARG A 6 -3.31 9.03 -2.15
CA ARG A 6 -3.40 7.58 -2.44
C ARG A 6 -2.25 7.10 -3.31
N ILE A 7 -1.87 7.88 -4.31
CA ILE A 7 -0.78 7.55 -5.22
C ILE A 7 0.55 7.52 -4.45
N ALA A 8 0.82 8.55 -3.66
CA ALA A 8 2.00 8.60 -2.79
C ALA A 8 2.06 7.39 -1.85
N ALA A 9 0.95 7.05 -1.20
CA ALA A 9 0.84 5.87 -0.34
C ALA A 9 1.12 4.54 -1.09
N SER A 10 0.64 4.40 -2.33
CA SER A 10 0.95 3.24 -3.16
C SER A 10 2.45 3.13 -3.48
N ILE A 11 3.11 4.25 -3.76
CA ILE A 11 4.56 4.29 -4.02
C ILE A 11 5.33 3.89 -2.77
N ASP A 12 5.00 4.46 -1.61
CA ASP A 12 5.64 4.12 -0.34
C ASP A 12 5.51 2.63 0.00
N LEU A 13 4.31 2.07 -0.18
CA LEU A 13 4.07 0.65 0.07
C LEU A 13 4.85 -0.23 -0.92
N LEU A 14 4.88 0.13 -2.21
CA LEU A 14 5.68 -0.60 -3.20
C LEU A 14 7.18 -0.55 -2.85
N ALA A 15 7.70 0.60 -2.44
CA ALA A 15 9.09 0.74 -2.02
C ALA A 15 9.41 -0.18 -0.84
N ASP A 16 8.53 -0.25 0.16
CA ASP A 16 8.72 -1.15 1.31
C ASP A 16 8.68 -2.62 0.89
N ILE A 17 7.77 -3.01 -0.01
CA ILE A 17 7.67 -4.38 -0.53
C ILE A 17 8.93 -4.77 -1.32
N LEU A 18 9.42 -3.88 -2.19
CA LEU A 18 10.59 -4.14 -3.05
C LEU A 18 11.91 -4.24 -2.26
N ARG A 19 11.97 -3.74 -1.02
CA ARG A 19 13.11 -3.99 -0.12
C ARG A 19 13.20 -5.44 0.36
N GLY A 20 12.13 -6.24 0.24
CA GLY A 20 12.19 -7.70 0.38
C GLY A 20 12.38 -8.24 1.81
N ALA A 21 12.11 -7.45 2.85
CA ALA A 21 12.31 -7.87 4.25
C ALA A 21 11.29 -8.92 4.75
N ALA A 22 10.15 -9.07 4.07
CA ALA A 22 9.08 -10.02 4.40
C ALA A 22 8.13 -10.20 3.19
N PRO A 23 7.20 -11.18 3.25
CA PRO A 23 6.15 -11.32 2.23
C PRO A 23 5.33 -10.03 2.08
N ALA A 24 4.95 -9.71 0.83
CA ALA A 24 4.24 -8.48 0.49
C ALA A 24 2.94 -8.27 1.29
N ASP A 25 2.18 -9.34 1.53
CA ASP A 25 0.95 -9.28 2.33
C ASP A 25 1.21 -8.91 3.80
N ALA A 26 2.27 -9.46 4.39
CA ALA A 26 2.66 -9.16 5.76
C ALA A 26 3.11 -7.70 5.88
N LEU A 27 3.96 -7.25 4.95
CA LEU A 27 4.41 -5.85 4.89
C LEU A 27 3.22 -4.90 4.72
N ALA A 28 2.29 -5.20 3.83
CA ALA A 28 1.11 -4.36 3.62
C ALA A 28 0.19 -4.32 4.83
N ARG A 29 -0.06 -5.46 5.49
CA ARG A 29 -0.85 -5.51 6.73
C ARG A 29 -0.26 -4.57 7.78
N ASP A 30 1.04 -4.67 8.02
CA ASP A 30 1.74 -3.89 9.04
C ASP A 30 1.83 -2.40 8.64
N TRP A 31 2.03 -2.12 7.34
CA TRP A 31 2.04 -0.76 6.79
C TRP A 31 0.70 -0.03 6.99
N PHE A 32 -0.43 -0.73 6.78
CA PHE A 32 -1.78 -0.21 6.99
C PHE A 32 -2.17 -0.14 8.48
N ALA A 33 -1.63 -1.02 9.33
CA ALA A 33 -1.86 -0.98 10.76
C ALA A 33 -1.34 0.34 11.37
N ARG A 34 -0.18 0.81 10.92
CA ARG A 34 0.41 2.10 11.33
C ARG A 34 -0.34 3.32 10.81
N ARG A 35 -1.17 3.19 9.76
CA ARG A 35 -1.85 4.30 9.08
C ARG A 35 -3.36 4.27 9.31
N ARG A 36 -3.74 4.63 10.54
CA ARG A 36 -5.15 4.63 11.01
C ARG A 36 -6.03 5.66 10.29
N TYR A 37 -5.43 6.71 9.71
CA TYR A 37 -6.14 7.71 8.91
C TYR A 37 -6.69 7.19 7.59
N ALA A 38 -6.18 6.06 7.08
CA ALA A 38 -6.64 5.45 5.83
C ALA A 38 -7.92 4.64 6.09
N GLY A 39 -9.05 5.13 5.58
CA GLY A 39 -10.35 4.43 5.64
C GLY A 39 -10.42 3.20 4.72
N GLY A 40 -11.51 2.42 4.79
CA GLY A 40 -11.65 1.19 4.01
C GLY A 40 -11.54 1.39 2.49
N GLY A 41 -12.15 2.44 1.94
CA GLY A 41 -12.03 2.77 0.52
C GLY A 41 -10.62 3.18 0.10
N ASP A 42 -9.94 3.94 0.95
CA ASP A 42 -8.55 4.34 0.77
C ASP A 42 -7.62 3.12 0.73
N ARG A 43 -7.79 2.19 1.68
CA ARG A 43 -7.03 0.94 1.74
C ARG A 43 -7.25 0.06 0.50
N ARG A 44 -8.50 -0.05 0.03
CA ARG A 44 -8.82 -0.79 -1.20
C ARG A 44 -8.16 -0.17 -2.43
N ALA A 45 -8.23 1.15 -2.58
CA ALA A 45 -7.64 1.86 -3.72
C ALA A 45 -6.11 1.72 -3.77
N ILE A 46 -5.45 1.82 -2.62
CA ILE A 46 -3.99 1.61 -2.52
C ILE A 46 -3.64 0.17 -2.88
N ARG A 47 -4.31 -0.82 -2.26
CA ARG A 47 -4.07 -2.25 -2.54
C ARG A 47 -4.27 -2.59 -4.00
N ALA A 48 -5.38 -2.16 -4.59
CA ALA A 48 -5.66 -2.44 -6.00
C ALA A 48 -4.51 -1.98 -6.91
N ARG A 49 -4.00 -0.75 -6.70
CA ARG A 49 -2.88 -0.22 -7.48
C ARG A 49 -1.58 -1.00 -7.24
N VAL A 50 -1.23 -1.27 -5.98
CA VAL A 50 0.02 -1.98 -5.66
C VAL A 50 0.04 -3.40 -6.25
N TRP A 51 -1.03 -4.17 -6.11
CA TRP A 51 -1.08 -5.54 -6.65
C TRP A 51 -1.30 -5.57 -8.16
N ASP A 52 -1.88 -4.54 -8.76
CA ASP A 52 -1.85 -4.39 -10.21
C ASP A 52 -0.43 -4.16 -10.72
N THR A 53 0.36 -3.32 -10.04
CA THR A 53 1.77 -3.10 -10.39
C THR A 53 2.62 -4.35 -10.19
N LEU A 54 2.46 -5.09 -9.09
CA LEU A 54 3.26 -6.29 -8.81
C LEU A 54 2.97 -7.49 -9.75
N ARG A 55 1.83 -7.49 -10.44
CA ARG A 55 1.43 -8.57 -11.36
C ARG A 55 1.89 -8.35 -12.80
N ARG A 56 2.50 -7.21 -13.09
CA ARG A 56 3.07 -6.88 -14.40
C ARG A 56 4.57 -7.10 -14.37
#